data_AF-A0A972Z8W8-F1
#
_entry.id   AF-A0A972Z8W8-F1
#
_cell.length_a   1.000
_cell.length_b   1.000
_cell.length_c   1.000
_cell.angle_alpha   90.00
_cell.angle_beta   90.00
_cell.angle_gamma   90.00
#
_symmetry.space_group_name_H-M   'P 1'
#
loop_
_entity.id
_entity.type
_entity.pdbx_description
1 polymer ?
#
loop_
_entity_poly.entity_id
_entity_poly.type
_entity_poly.pdbx_seq_one_letter_code
_entity_poly.pdbx_strand_id
1 'polypeptide(L)'
;MKHILLAVIGLTPQVITETLFALHQQHRRINAIHVITTRQGKEAINAKLLAPNDGHYYRYCADYGIDPRSIDFGFDHVHVITDDNGIERDDIADEGDNENLLRKCLELTFKFTKDAHTAVFFSVAGGRKTMTSCLTLAAQLYGRPQDRVYHVLVSPEFESSRDFYYPPPQSIPIELKDANGHRYFKETKYAEINLIPIPFISIRDKLTQDMLDKPKDPATLMLSLIREEPYRLTIDFPSQKITYKNLEIDMMPARLALYALFAMQKKDCEKETASCRNCTDCYMDIQTIYEQQGRLTELYRRISGSREPMEMSDSGICGINPENFNSYKSKIKEDLRRGFGLYALPELEIESAGKRP
;
A
#
# COMPACT_ATOMS: atom_id res chain seq x y z
N MET A 1 -12.05 4.91 -23.48
CA MET A 1 -11.83 4.61 -22.06
C MET A 1 -13.16 4.73 -21.35
N LYS A 2 -13.55 3.77 -20.52
CA LYS A 2 -14.78 3.86 -19.71
C LYS A 2 -14.49 4.61 -18.42
N HIS A 3 -15.44 5.39 -17.92
CA HIS A 3 -15.29 6.09 -16.64
C HIS A 3 -16.31 5.58 -15.61
N ILE A 4 -15.81 5.18 -14.45
CA ILE A 4 -16.63 4.75 -13.31
C ILE A 4 -16.57 5.84 -12.24
N LEU A 5 -17.73 6.30 -11.78
CA LEU A 5 -17.84 7.13 -10.59
C LEU A 5 -18.02 6.21 -9.37
N LEU A 6 -17.01 6.13 -8.49
CA LEU A 6 -17.12 5.43 -7.21
C LEU A 6 -17.27 6.48 -6.11
N ALA A 7 -18.44 6.57 -5.48
CA ALA A 7 -18.76 7.61 -4.51
C ALA A 7 -19.00 7.01 -3.11
N VAL A 8 -18.62 7.75 -2.07
CA VAL A 8 -19.15 7.53 -0.71
C VAL A 8 -20.26 8.53 -0.43
N ILE A 9 -21.40 8.06 0.09
CA ILE A 9 -22.61 8.89 0.27
C ILE A 9 -23.22 8.62 1.64
N GLY A 10 -23.58 9.70 2.34
CA GLY A 10 -24.35 9.66 3.59
C GLY A 10 -25.85 9.84 3.34
N LEU A 11 -26.47 10.74 4.11
CA LEU A 11 -27.90 11.04 4.01
C LEU A 11 -28.26 12.07 2.91
N THR A 12 -27.25 12.60 2.24
CA THR A 12 -27.37 13.64 1.21
C THR A 12 -27.01 13.07 -0.16
N PRO A 13 -27.93 12.34 -0.83
CA PRO A 13 -27.66 11.74 -2.14
C PRO A 13 -27.51 12.77 -3.28
N GLN A 14 -27.91 14.03 -3.07
CA GLN A 14 -27.76 15.15 -4.00
C GLN A 14 -26.33 15.26 -4.56
N VAL A 15 -25.33 14.94 -3.74
CA VAL A 15 -23.90 14.92 -4.10
C VAL A 15 -23.62 14.13 -5.37
N ILE A 16 -24.39 13.08 -5.68
CA ILE A 16 -24.23 12.30 -6.92
C ILE A 16 -24.59 13.16 -8.14
N THR A 17 -25.76 13.81 -8.14
CA THR A 17 -26.19 14.63 -9.26
C THR A 17 -25.35 15.91 -9.39
N GLU A 18 -24.90 16.49 -8.28
CA GLU A 18 -23.96 17.61 -8.27
C GLU A 18 -22.62 17.22 -8.91
N THR A 19 -22.08 16.05 -8.54
CA THR A 19 -20.84 15.52 -9.11
C THR A 19 -21.00 15.23 -10.61
N LEU A 20 -22.12 14.61 -11.01
CA LEU A 20 -22.42 14.34 -12.42
C LEU A 20 -22.55 15.63 -13.23
N PHE A 21 -23.24 16.63 -12.70
CA PHE A 21 -23.37 17.94 -13.33
C PHE A 21 -22.00 18.54 -13.60
N ALA A 22 -21.15 18.63 -12.58
CA ALA A 22 -19.83 19.24 -12.73
C ALA A 22 -18.92 18.45 -13.70
N LEU A 23 -18.98 17.11 -13.70
CA LEU A 23 -18.27 16.28 -14.66
C LEU A 23 -18.75 16.50 -16.10
N HIS A 24 -20.06 16.64 -16.30
CA HIS A 24 -20.63 16.89 -17.63
C HIS A 24 -20.27 18.27 -18.17
N GLN A 25 -20.22 19.30 -17.31
CA GLN A 25 -19.71 20.63 -17.68
C GLN A 25 -18.24 20.58 -18.13
N GLN A 26 -17.47 19.62 -17.65
CA GLN A 26 -16.08 19.38 -18.06
C GLN A 26 -15.95 18.38 -19.24
N HIS A 27 -17.07 18.01 -19.89
CA HIS A 27 -17.14 17.00 -20.95
C HIS A 27 -16.59 15.62 -20.56
N ARG A 28 -16.69 15.27 -19.26
CA ARG A 28 -16.24 13.98 -18.73
C ARG A 28 -17.45 13.07 -18.55
N ARG A 29 -17.71 12.24 -19.55
CA ARG A 29 -18.80 11.25 -19.52
C ARG A 29 -18.55 10.21 -18.44
N ILE A 30 -19.59 9.82 -17.71
CA ILE A 30 -19.60 8.65 -16.82
C ILE A 30 -20.30 7.47 -17.52
N ASN A 31 -19.85 6.25 -17.25
CA ASN A 31 -20.41 5.02 -17.81
C ASN A 31 -21.02 4.10 -16.75
N ALA A 32 -20.59 4.21 -15.49
CA ALA A 32 -21.19 3.51 -14.37
C ALA A 32 -21.03 4.34 -13.10
N ILE A 33 -22.00 4.23 -12.20
CA ILE A 33 -21.95 4.86 -10.87
C ILE A 33 -22.06 3.75 -9.86
N HIS A 34 -21.14 3.70 -8.90
CA HIS A 34 -21.20 2.82 -7.74
C HIS A 34 -21.10 3.66 -6.48
N VAL A 35 -21.94 3.33 -5.49
CA VAL A 35 -22.04 4.12 -4.26
C VAL A 35 -21.80 3.23 -3.07
N ILE A 36 -20.91 3.64 -2.17
CA ILE A 36 -20.68 3.00 -0.86
C ILE A 36 -21.42 3.82 0.19
N THR A 37 -22.28 3.16 0.98
CA THR A 37 -23.17 3.86 1.92
C THR A 37 -23.63 2.99 3.09
N THR A 38 -24.35 3.56 4.05
CA THR A 38 -25.05 2.84 5.12
C THR A 38 -26.48 2.49 4.67
N ARG A 39 -27.23 1.71 5.45
CA ARG A 39 -28.62 1.35 5.13
C ARG A 39 -29.50 2.59 4.90
N GLN A 40 -29.42 3.58 5.79
CA GLN A 40 -30.19 4.82 5.65
C GLN A 40 -29.82 5.60 4.38
N GLY A 41 -28.53 5.62 4.02
CA GLY A 41 -28.10 6.24 2.77
C GLY A 41 -28.58 5.48 1.54
N LYS A 42 -28.61 4.13 1.57
CA LYS A 42 -29.24 3.33 0.51
C LYS A 42 -30.71 3.69 0.34
N GLU A 43 -31.47 3.74 1.43
CA GLU A 43 -32.88 4.12 1.39
C GLU A 43 -33.07 5.52 0.80
N ALA A 44 -32.23 6.49 1.20
CA ALA A 44 -32.26 7.84 0.66
C ALA A 44 -31.94 7.87 -0.85
N ILE A 45 -30.93 7.14 -1.31
CA ILE A 45 -30.58 7.04 -2.73
C ILE A 45 -31.73 6.41 -3.52
N ASN A 46 -32.28 5.31 -3.02
CA ASN A 46 -33.36 4.59 -3.68
C ASN A 46 -34.62 5.44 -3.81
N ALA A 47 -35.00 6.14 -2.74
CA ALA A 47 -36.20 6.97 -2.71
C ALA A 47 -36.04 8.28 -3.49
N LYS A 48 -34.86 8.91 -3.46
CA LYS A 48 -34.67 10.25 -4.02
C LYS A 48 -34.07 10.26 -5.42
N LEU A 49 -33.16 9.33 -5.72
CA LEU A 49 -32.46 9.31 -7.02
C LEU A 49 -33.02 8.23 -7.94
N LEU A 50 -33.19 7.02 -7.44
CA LEU A 50 -33.52 5.84 -8.24
C LEU A 50 -35.01 5.49 -8.26
N ALA A 51 -35.87 6.34 -7.69
CA ALA A 51 -37.32 6.16 -7.77
C ALA A 51 -37.77 6.13 -9.25
N PRO A 52 -38.50 5.09 -9.71
CA PRO A 52 -38.77 4.89 -11.13
C PRO A 52 -39.53 6.03 -11.84
N ASN A 53 -40.36 6.78 -11.12
CA ASN A 53 -41.27 7.77 -11.70
C ASN A 53 -40.79 9.22 -11.52
N ASP A 54 -40.09 9.52 -10.43
CA ASP A 54 -39.75 10.88 -10.01
C ASP A 54 -38.33 11.02 -9.44
N GLY A 55 -37.50 9.97 -9.58
CA GLY A 55 -36.12 9.99 -9.12
C GLY A 55 -35.28 11.09 -9.78
N HIS A 56 -34.59 11.89 -8.95
CA HIS A 56 -33.83 13.05 -9.41
C HIS A 56 -32.69 12.70 -10.38
N TYR A 57 -32.17 11.46 -10.35
CA TYR A 57 -31.20 10.99 -11.35
C TYR A 57 -31.82 10.83 -12.74
N TYR A 58 -33.03 10.27 -12.84
CA TYR A 58 -33.72 10.15 -14.12
C TYR A 58 -34.17 11.51 -14.65
N ARG A 59 -34.61 12.40 -13.75
CA ARG A 59 -34.88 13.80 -14.10
C ARG A 59 -33.63 14.50 -14.64
N TYR A 60 -32.48 14.31 -14.00
CA TYR A 60 -31.21 14.86 -14.47
C TYR A 60 -30.88 14.37 -15.88
N CYS A 61 -31.05 13.07 -16.13
CA CYS A 61 -30.83 12.49 -17.45
C CYS A 61 -31.77 13.11 -18.50
N ALA A 62 -33.05 13.28 -18.18
CA ALA A 62 -34.03 13.90 -19.08
C ALA A 62 -33.70 15.37 -19.37
N ASP A 63 -33.42 16.16 -18.33
CA ASP A 63 -33.10 17.58 -18.43
C ASP A 63 -31.88 17.83 -19.33
N TYR A 64 -30.86 16.96 -19.24
CA TYR A 64 -29.62 17.09 -20.01
C TYR A 64 -29.55 16.22 -21.28
N GLY A 65 -30.65 15.58 -21.68
CA GLY A 65 -30.72 14.76 -22.89
C GLY A 65 -29.81 13.53 -22.88
N ILE A 66 -29.57 12.97 -21.70
CA ILE A 66 -28.75 11.77 -21.49
C ILE A 66 -29.66 10.55 -21.49
N ASP A 67 -29.31 9.53 -22.26
CA ASP A 67 -29.97 8.23 -22.14
C ASP A 67 -29.60 7.61 -20.78
N PRO A 68 -30.56 7.35 -19.87
CA PRO A 68 -30.27 6.77 -18.57
C PRO A 68 -29.68 5.36 -18.68
N ARG A 69 -29.86 4.64 -19.80
CA ARG A 69 -29.23 3.33 -20.05
C ARG A 69 -27.76 3.44 -20.42
N SER A 70 -27.29 4.64 -20.74
CA SER A 70 -25.90 4.89 -21.13
C SER A 70 -24.94 4.99 -19.93
N ILE A 71 -25.51 5.06 -18.72
CA ILE A 71 -24.82 5.03 -17.43
C ILE A 71 -25.39 3.84 -16.64
N ASP A 72 -24.54 2.90 -16.30
CA ASP A 72 -24.90 1.76 -15.47
C ASP A 72 -25.04 2.20 -14.00
N PHE A 73 -26.26 2.54 -13.61
CA PHE A 73 -26.62 2.96 -12.26
C PHE A 73 -28.02 2.48 -11.89
N GLY A 74 -28.09 1.60 -10.90
CA GLY A 74 -29.34 1.07 -10.35
C GLY A 74 -29.17 0.57 -8.92
N PHE A 75 -30.15 -0.19 -8.43
CA PHE A 75 -30.18 -0.67 -7.05
C PHE A 75 -28.97 -1.54 -6.70
N ASP A 76 -28.49 -2.37 -7.64
CA ASP A 76 -27.33 -3.27 -7.46
C ASP A 76 -25.99 -2.53 -7.40
N HIS A 77 -25.99 -1.22 -7.67
CA HIS A 77 -24.81 -0.36 -7.62
C HIS A 77 -24.68 0.39 -6.30
N VAL A 78 -25.65 0.22 -5.39
CA VAL A 78 -25.65 0.80 -4.05
C VAL A 78 -25.13 -0.24 -3.06
N HIS A 79 -23.85 -0.11 -2.71
CA HIS A 79 -23.09 -1.01 -1.87
C HIS A 79 -23.21 -0.62 -0.41
N VAL A 80 -24.03 -1.36 0.35
CA VAL A 80 -24.18 -1.12 1.78
C VAL A 80 -23.04 -1.75 2.57
N ILE A 81 -22.61 -1.05 3.62
CA ILE A 81 -21.69 -1.56 4.64
C ILE A 81 -22.42 -2.62 5.47
N THR A 82 -21.83 -3.81 5.56
CA THR A 82 -22.38 -4.95 6.30
C THR A 82 -21.37 -5.42 7.33
N ASP A 83 -21.85 -6.05 8.40
CA ASP A 83 -20.99 -6.79 9.31
C ASP A 83 -20.60 -8.18 8.75
N ASP A 84 -19.82 -8.93 9.53
CA ASP A 84 -19.36 -10.27 9.16
C ASP A 84 -20.51 -11.28 9.00
N ASN A 85 -21.71 -10.98 9.53
CA ASN A 85 -22.92 -11.78 9.33
C ASN A 85 -23.75 -11.31 8.13
N GLY A 86 -23.29 -10.30 7.38
CA GLY A 86 -24.00 -9.73 6.24
C GLY A 86 -25.13 -8.76 6.62
N ILE A 87 -25.24 -8.35 7.89
CA ILE A 87 -26.27 -7.43 8.34
C ILE A 87 -25.87 -6.01 7.96
N GLU A 88 -26.73 -5.34 7.19
CA GLU A 88 -26.54 -3.94 6.79
C GLU A 88 -26.50 -3.01 8.01
N ARG A 89 -25.54 -2.09 8.03
CA ARG A 89 -25.38 -1.11 9.11
C ARG A 89 -26.19 0.14 8.89
N ASP A 90 -26.91 0.58 9.92
CA ASP A 90 -27.67 1.84 9.88
C ASP A 90 -26.76 3.06 9.88
N ASP A 91 -25.64 2.99 10.60
CA ASP A 91 -24.62 4.04 10.72
C ASP A 91 -23.22 3.43 10.98
N ILE A 92 -22.17 4.25 10.90
CA ILE A 92 -20.79 3.87 11.28
C ILE A 92 -20.53 4.44 12.68
N ALA A 93 -20.70 3.60 13.69
CA ALA A 93 -20.68 4.02 15.10
C ALA A 93 -19.42 3.58 15.86
N ASP A 94 -18.79 2.48 15.45
CA ASP A 94 -17.65 1.89 16.15
C ASP A 94 -16.47 1.53 15.22
N GLU A 95 -15.43 0.95 15.82
CA GLU A 95 -14.21 0.53 15.12
C GLU A 95 -14.46 -0.61 14.12
N GLY A 96 -15.35 -1.55 14.45
CA GLY A 96 -15.68 -2.67 13.57
C GLY A 96 -16.45 -2.21 12.33
N ASP A 97 -17.38 -1.27 12.47
CA ASP A 97 -18.05 -0.63 11.35
C ASP A 97 -17.07 0.09 10.43
N ASN A 98 -16.08 0.77 11.01
CA ASN A 98 -15.02 1.44 10.26
C ASN A 98 -14.12 0.45 9.51
N GLU A 99 -13.76 -0.67 10.13
CA GLU A 99 -12.98 -1.72 9.46
C GLU A 99 -13.76 -2.30 8.26
N ASN A 100 -15.05 -2.58 8.44
CA ASN A 100 -15.92 -3.09 7.38
C ASN A 100 -16.10 -2.08 6.23
N LEU A 101 -16.24 -0.80 6.56
CA LEU A 101 -16.23 0.29 5.57
C LEU A 101 -14.92 0.31 4.76
N LEU A 102 -13.78 0.25 5.43
CA LEU A 102 -12.47 0.28 4.77
C LEU A 102 -12.30 -0.95 3.87
N ARG A 103 -12.66 -2.14 4.36
CA ARG A 103 -12.67 -3.39 3.58
C ARG A 103 -13.50 -3.23 2.31
N LYS A 104 -14.72 -2.72 2.41
CA LYS A 104 -15.61 -2.47 1.25
C LYS A 104 -14.99 -1.48 0.25
N CYS A 105 -14.39 -0.39 0.74
CA CYS A 105 -13.72 0.60 -0.10
C CYS A 105 -12.55 -0.03 -0.88
N LEU A 106 -11.73 -0.85 -0.20
CA LEU A 106 -10.61 -1.57 -0.80
C LEU A 106 -11.08 -2.57 -1.85
N GLU A 107 -12.09 -3.39 -1.55
CA GLU A 107 -12.63 -4.40 -2.46
C GLU A 107 -13.18 -3.80 -3.75
N LEU A 108 -14.01 -2.76 -3.64
CA LEU A 108 -14.60 -2.10 -4.82
C LEU A 108 -13.55 -1.34 -5.61
N THR A 109 -12.64 -0.64 -4.94
CA THR A 109 -11.53 0.03 -5.62
C THR A 109 -10.66 -0.98 -6.37
N PHE A 110 -10.28 -2.08 -5.72
CA PHE A 110 -9.54 -3.17 -6.35
C PHE A 110 -10.26 -3.70 -7.59
N LYS A 111 -11.56 -4.00 -7.47
CA LYS A 111 -12.39 -4.49 -8.57
C LYS A 111 -12.40 -3.54 -9.76
N PHE A 112 -12.67 -2.25 -9.53
CA PHE A 112 -12.85 -1.27 -10.61
C PHE A 112 -11.53 -0.75 -11.19
N THR A 113 -10.42 -0.92 -10.48
CA THR A 113 -9.08 -0.57 -10.97
C THR A 113 -8.38 -1.73 -11.70
N LYS A 114 -9.02 -2.90 -11.82
CA LYS A 114 -8.44 -4.08 -12.49
C LYS A 114 -8.33 -3.91 -14.02
N ASP A 115 -9.34 -3.31 -14.66
CA ASP A 115 -9.37 -3.13 -16.11
C ASP A 115 -8.62 -1.86 -16.54
N ALA A 116 -7.54 -2.01 -17.31
CA ALA A 116 -6.72 -0.92 -17.83
C ALA A 116 -7.47 0.05 -18.75
N HIS A 117 -8.59 -0.37 -19.36
CA HIS A 117 -9.41 0.47 -20.25
C HIS A 117 -10.49 1.28 -19.52
N THR A 118 -10.52 1.18 -18.20
CA THR A 118 -11.41 1.92 -17.32
C THR A 118 -10.60 2.93 -16.49
N ALA A 119 -11.17 4.10 -16.22
CA ALA A 119 -10.67 5.04 -15.22
C ALA A 119 -11.72 5.22 -14.12
N VAL A 120 -11.28 5.29 -12.87
CA VAL A 120 -12.13 5.46 -11.70
C VAL A 120 -12.03 6.89 -11.20
N PHE A 121 -13.18 7.55 -11.07
CA PHE A 121 -13.31 8.85 -10.43
C PHE A 121 -13.90 8.62 -9.04
N PHE A 122 -13.09 8.81 -8.02
CA PHE A 122 -13.49 8.67 -6.62
C PHE A 122 -14.15 9.97 -6.15
N SER A 123 -15.44 9.94 -5.81
CA SER A 123 -16.11 11.11 -5.22
C SER A 123 -16.17 10.98 -3.70
N VAL A 124 -15.53 11.92 -3.01
CA VAL A 124 -15.33 11.88 -1.55
C VAL A 124 -16.09 12.98 -0.81
N ALA A 125 -17.12 13.55 -1.43
CA ALA A 125 -17.87 14.69 -0.91
C ALA A 125 -19.08 14.31 -0.01
N GLY A 126 -19.29 13.03 0.29
CA GLY A 126 -20.46 12.56 1.03
C GLY A 126 -20.14 11.63 2.19
N GLY A 127 -21.04 11.60 3.18
CA GLY A 127 -20.96 10.67 4.32
C GLY A 127 -20.26 11.22 5.56
N ARG A 128 -20.04 10.35 6.55
CA ARG A 128 -19.17 10.68 7.68
C ARG A 128 -17.75 10.91 7.14
N LYS A 129 -16.99 11.82 7.75
CA LYS A 129 -15.58 12.12 7.37
C LYS A 129 -14.73 10.85 7.21
N THR A 130 -15.01 9.84 8.03
CA THR A 130 -14.37 8.53 7.98
C THR A 130 -14.58 7.81 6.64
N MET A 131 -15.74 7.93 6.00
CA MET A 131 -16.02 7.36 4.66
C MET A 131 -15.12 7.98 3.60
N THR A 132 -15.01 9.30 3.59
CA THR A 132 -14.08 10.06 2.73
C THR A 132 -12.64 9.59 2.95
N SER A 133 -12.20 9.46 4.21
CA SER A 133 -10.86 8.98 4.54
C SER A 133 -10.61 7.55 4.03
N CYS A 134 -11.56 6.63 4.22
CA CYS A 134 -11.43 5.24 3.79
C CYS A 134 -11.37 5.12 2.26
N LEU A 135 -12.24 5.83 1.53
CA LEU A 135 -12.23 5.79 0.06
C LEU A 135 -10.95 6.43 -0.50
N THR A 136 -10.48 7.52 0.11
CA THR A 136 -9.21 8.15 -0.28
C THR A 136 -8.03 7.22 -0.05
N LEU A 137 -7.99 6.51 1.09
CA LEU A 137 -6.95 5.52 1.38
C LEU A 137 -6.98 4.37 0.35
N ALA A 138 -8.17 3.85 0.01
CA ALA A 138 -8.30 2.83 -1.01
C ALA A 138 -7.83 3.32 -2.39
N ALA A 139 -8.13 4.57 -2.74
CA ALA A 139 -7.63 5.21 -3.96
C ALA A 139 -6.10 5.36 -3.95
N GLN A 140 -5.47 5.68 -2.82
CA GLN A 140 -4.01 5.73 -2.70
C GLN A 140 -3.38 4.34 -2.85
N LEU A 141 -4.00 3.30 -2.33
CA LEU A 141 -3.49 1.93 -2.40
C LEU A 141 -3.59 1.34 -3.82
N TYR A 142 -4.73 1.51 -4.48
CA TYR A 142 -5.04 0.79 -5.72
C TYR A 142 -5.29 1.69 -6.94
N GLY A 143 -5.45 3.00 -6.76
CA GLY A 143 -5.65 3.94 -7.87
C GLY A 143 -4.45 3.97 -8.81
N ARG A 144 -4.70 4.35 -10.06
CA ARG A 144 -3.72 4.33 -11.16
C ARG A 144 -3.56 5.73 -11.74
N PRO A 145 -2.58 5.97 -12.64
CA PRO A 145 -2.32 7.31 -13.19
C PRO A 145 -3.51 7.96 -13.92
N GLN A 146 -4.46 7.17 -14.45
CA GLN A 146 -5.69 7.67 -15.09
C GLN A 146 -6.83 7.96 -14.09
N ASP A 147 -6.76 7.41 -12.89
CA ASP A 147 -7.81 7.54 -11.87
C ASP A 147 -7.70 8.91 -11.19
N ARG A 148 -8.79 9.43 -10.63
CA ARG A 148 -8.85 10.77 -10.04
C ARG A 148 -9.71 10.78 -8.79
N VAL A 149 -9.30 11.54 -7.77
CA VAL A 149 -10.13 11.80 -6.58
C VAL A 149 -10.73 13.20 -6.72
N TYR A 150 -12.03 13.32 -6.46
CA TYR A 150 -12.79 14.55 -6.59
C TYR A 150 -13.59 14.84 -5.34
N HIS A 151 -13.72 16.13 -5.04
CA HIS A 151 -14.67 16.66 -4.08
C HIS A 151 -15.51 17.72 -4.79
N VAL A 152 -16.82 17.50 -4.88
CA VAL A 152 -17.74 18.53 -5.35
C VAL A 152 -18.01 19.53 -4.22
N LEU A 153 -18.00 20.82 -4.54
CA LEU A 153 -18.44 21.88 -3.65
C LEU A 153 -19.59 22.62 -4.32
N VAL A 154 -20.64 22.85 -3.55
CA VAL A 154 -21.78 23.66 -3.96
C VAL A 154 -21.76 24.96 -3.16
N SER A 155 -22.16 26.08 -3.77
CA SER A 155 -22.36 27.35 -3.06
C SER A 155 -23.19 27.12 -1.77
N PRO A 156 -22.75 27.62 -0.60
CA PRO A 156 -23.27 27.19 0.72
C PRO A 156 -24.78 27.29 0.89
N GLU A 157 -25.41 28.30 0.29
CA GLU A 157 -26.84 28.49 0.37
C GLU A 157 -27.64 27.35 -0.28
N PHE A 158 -27.10 26.75 -1.34
CA PHE A 158 -27.71 25.62 -2.04
C PHE A 158 -27.33 24.27 -1.40
N GLU A 159 -26.10 24.14 -0.88
CA GLU A 159 -25.65 22.95 -0.15
C GLU A 159 -26.55 22.62 1.06
N SER A 160 -27.02 23.66 1.75
CA SER A 160 -27.93 23.51 2.89
C SER A 160 -29.37 23.14 2.51
N SER A 161 -29.73 23.24 1.22
CA SER A 161 -31.08 22.96 0.73
C SER A 161 -31.27 21.48 0.45
N ARG A 162 -32.35 20.91 1.00
CA ARG A 162 -32.71 19.52 0.75
C ARG A 162 -33.28 19.28 -0.65
N ASP A 163 -33.77 20.35 -1.28
CA ASP A 163 -34.51 20.29 -2.55
C ASP A 163 -33.62 20.63 -3.77
N PHE A 164 -32.37 21.06 -3.54
CA PHE A 164 -31.41 21.34 -4.61
C PHE A 164 -30.60 20.08 -4.93
N TYR A 165 -30.55 19.68 -6.21
CA TYR A 165 -29.82 18.49 -6.68
C TYR A 165 -28.81 18.81 -7.78
N TYR A 166 -29.16 19.75 -8.66
CA TYR A 166 -28.35 20.30 -9.74
C TYR A 166 -29.10 21.52 -10.31
N PRO A 167 -28.43 22.41 -11.06
CA PRO A 167 -29.09 23.47 -11.79
C PRO A 167 -29.78 22.86 -13.02
N PRO A 168 -31.11 22.92 -13.19
CA PRO A 168 -31.75 22.48 -14.43
C PRO A 168 -31.45 23.45 -15.60
N PRO A 169 -31.58 23.02 -16.87
CA PRO A 169 -31.34 23.89 -18.03
C PRO A 169 -32.24 25.13 -18.06
N GLN A 170 -33.50 24.97 -17.65
CA GLN A 170 -34.42 26.07 -17.40
C GLN A 170 -34.37 26.40 -15.91
N SER A 171 -33.84 27.57 -15.58
CA SER A 171 -33.75 28.03 -14.19
C SER A 171 -35.13 28.06 -13.53
N ILE A 172 -35.19 27.50 -12.34
CA ILE A 172 -36.36 27.55 -11.46
C ILE A 172 -36.01 28.24 -10.12
N PRO A 173 -36.96 28.95 -9.50
CA PRO A 173 -36.81 29.46 -8.14
C PRO A 173 -36.91 28.32 -7.13
N ILE A 174 -36.01 28.30 -6.15
CA ILE A 174 -36.00 27.35 -5.02
C ILE A 174 -36.03 28.10 -3.68
N GLU A 175 -36.73 27.55 -2.69
CA GLU A 175 -36.72 28.06 -1.32
C GLU A 175 -35.39 27.69 -0.65
N LEU A 176 -34.68 28.71 -0.17
CA LEU A 176 -33.42 28.61 0.57
C LEU A 176 -33.60 29.23 1.97
N LYS A 177 -32.63 28.98 2.85
CA LYS A 177 -32.59 29.57 4.20
C LYS A 177 -31.32 30.40 4.37
N ASP A 178 -31.46 31.59 4.94
CA ASP A 178 -30.31 32.41 5.32
C ASP A 178 -29.66 31.89 6.61
N ALA A 179 -28.57 32.53 7.05
CA ALA A 179 -27.87 32.16 8.29
C ALA A 179 -28.74 32.30 9.56
N ASN A 180 -29.82 33.09 9.50
CA ASN A 180 -30.78 33.27 10.59
C ASN A 180 -31.99 32.32 10.47
N GLY A 181 -32.03 31.47 9.44
CA GLY A 181 -33.12 30.53 9.16
C GLY A 181 -34.33 31.14 8.45
N HIS A 182 -34.27 32.41 8.02
CA HIS A 182 -35.33 33.02 7.23
C HIS A 182 -35.36 32.47 5.81
N ARG A 183 -36.57 32.22 5.33
CA ARG A 183 -36.80 31.69 3.99
C ARG A 183 -36.69 32.80 2.95
N TYR A 184 -36.00 32.52 1.86
CA TYR A 184 -35.95 33.38 0.68
C TYR A 184 -35.88 32.53 -0.58
N PHE A 185 -36.20 33.11 -1.74
CA PHE A 185 -36.15 32.41 -3.01
C PHE A 185 -34.95 32.86 -3.84
N LYS A 186 -34.28 31.91 -4.48
CA LYS A 186 -33.19 32.18 -5.42
C LYS A 186 -33.33 31.29 -6.65
N GLU A 187 -32.96 31.84 -7.80
CA GLU A 187 -32.93 31.09 -9.05
C GLU A 187 -31.78 30.08 -9.06
N THR A 188 -32.06 28.85 -9.47
CA THR A 188 -31.09 27.73 -9.53
C THR A 188 -29.90 28.00 -10.46
N LYS A 189 -30.03 28.88 -11.47
CA LYS A 189 -28.90 29.32 -12.31
C LYS A 189 -27.76 30.00 -11.54
N TYR A 190 -27.99 30.46 -10.32
CA TYR A 190 -26.98 31.07 -9.47
C TYR A 190 -26.26 30.07 -8.57
N ALA A 191 -26.58 28.77 -8.65
CA ALA A 191 -25.85 27.75 -7.92
C ALA A 191 -24.49 27.51 -8.59
N GLU A 192 -23.41 27.67 -7.82
CA GLU A 192 -22.06 27.38 -8.26
C GLU A 192 -21.70 25.96 -7.83
N ILE A 193 -21.37 25.09 -8.78
CA ILE A 193 -20.94 23.71 -8.52
C ILE A 193 -19.53 23.52 -9.06
N ASN A 194 -18.58 23.34 -8.15
CA ASN A 194 -17.17 23.21 -8.44
C ASN A 194 -16.68 21.79 -8.16
N LEU A 195 -16.09 21.14 -9.17
CA LEU A 195 -15.45 19.83 -9.00
C LEU A 195 -13.95 20.01 -8.74
N ILE A 196 -13.54 19.82 -7.49
CA ILE A 196 -12.16 20.01 -7.06
C ILE A 196 -11.40 18.67 -7.17
N PRO A 197 -10.32 18.59 -7.98
CA PRO A 197 -9.43 17.44 -7.94
C PRO A 197 -8.64 17.45 -6.64
N ILE A 198 -8.74 16.38 -5.86
CA ILE A 198 -7.88 16.17 -4.69
C ILE A 198 -6.63 15.43 -5.16
N PRO A 199 -5.42 15.96 -4.88
CA PRO A 199 -4.19 15.24 -5.18
C PRO A 199 -4.13 13.97 -4.33
N PHE A 200 -3.78 12.85 -4.95
CA PHE A 200 -3.50 11.61 -4.24
C PHE A 200 -2.22 10.98 -4.79
N ILE A 201 -1.52 10.25 -3.92
CA ILE A 201 -0.32 9.52 -4.29
C ILE A 201 -0.72 8.06 -4.41
N SER A 202 -0.61 7.51 -5.62
CA SER A 202 -0.75 6.07 -5.80
C SER A 202 0.53 5.38 -5.33
N ILE A 203 0.38 4.43 -4.41
CA ILE A 203 1.43 3.49 -4.02
C ILE A 203 1.22 2.11 -4.65
N ARG A 204 0.33 1.99 -5.63
CA ARG A 204 0.01 0.72 -6.30
C ARG A 204 1.26 0.02 -6.82
N ASP A 205 2.20 0.78 -7.38
CA ASP A 205 3.46 0.26 -7.94
C ASP A 205 4.44 -0.23 -6.86
N LYS A 206 4.15 -0.01 -5.57
CA LYS A 206 4.90 -0.56 -4.43
C LYS A 206 4.32 -1.89 -3.93
N LEU A 207 3.13 -2.26 -4.38
CA LEU A 207 2.48 -3.51 -4.01
C LEU A 207 3.06 -4.68 -4.83
N THR A 208 3.15 -5.88 -4.22
CA THR A 208 3.49 -7.11 -4.94
C THR A 208 2.36 -7.59 -5.83
N GLN A 209 2.69 -8.39 -6.84
CA GLN A 209 1.70 -8.97 -7.75
C GLN A 209 0.59 -9.77 -7.03
N ASP A 210 0.91 -10.56 -5.99
CA ASP A 210 -0.11 -11.30 -5.18
C ASP A 210 -1.18 -10.37 -4.55
N MET A 211 -0.83 -9.11 -4.30
CA MET A 211 -1.75 -8.10 -3.74
C MET A 211 -2.56 -7.38 -4.82
N LEU A 212 -2.13 -7.48 -6.08
CA LEU A 212 -2.84 -6.99 -7.25
C LEU A 212 -3.72 -8.09 -7.89
N ASP A 213 -3.53 -9.35 -7.50
CA ASP A 213 -4.29 -10.49 -8.01
C ASP A 213 -5.57 -10.75 -7.20
N LYS A 214 -5.58 -10.45 -5.90
CA LYS A 214 -6.74 -10.55 -5.00
C LYS A 214 -6.82 -9.36 -4.04
N PRO A 215 -8.04 -8.89 -3.66
CA PRO A 215 -8.18 -7.90 -2.62
C PRO A 215 -7.66 -8.47 -1.29
N LYS A 216 -6.93 -7.66 -0.54
CA LYS A 216 -6.39 -7.99 0.77
C LYS A 216 -7.07 -7.13 1.85
N ASP A 217 -7.10 -7.65 3.06
CA ASP A 217 -7.55 -6.87 4.21
C ASP A 217 -6.58 -5.69 4.50
N PRO A 218 -7.04 -4.64 5.21
CA PRO A 218 -6.25 -3.46 5.48
C PRO A 218 -4.93 -3.75 6.23
N ALA A 219 -4.94 -4.65 7.21
CA ALA A 219 -3.77 -4.95 8.02
C ALA A 219 -2.67 -5.62 7.19
N THR A 220 -3.03 -6.60 6.35
CA THR A 220 -2.12 -7.24 5.41
C THR A 220 -1.50 -6.23 4.44
N LEU A 221 -2.30 -5.28 3.91
CA LEU A 221 -1.80 -4.22 3.03
C LEU A 221 -0.76 -3.35 3.72
N MET A 222 -1.07 -2.85 4.92
CA MET A 222 -0.17 -1.99 5.67
C MET A 222 1.14 -2.70 6.06
N LEU A 223 1.06 -3.94 6.54
CA LEU A 223 2.26 -4.73 6.89
C LEU A 223 3.14 -4.99 5.65
N SER A 224 2.55 -5.20 4.48
CA SER A 224 3.31 -5.46 3.25
C SER A 224 4.13 -4.27 2.74
N LEU A 225 3.77 -3.05 3.16
CA LEU A 225 4.47 -1.81 2.84
C LEU A 225 5.65 -1.55 3.79
N ILE A 226 5.68 -2.28 4.92
CA ILE A 226 6.75 -2.33 5.92
C ILE A 226 7.48 -3.69 5.76
N ARG A 227 8.12 -4.10 4.66
CA ARG A 227 9.02 -3.38 3.78
C ARG A 227 10.31 -2.96 4.48
N GLU A 228 10.72 -3.63 5.57
CA GLU A 228 12.15 -3.61 5.94
C GLU A 228 12.93 -4.21 4.77
N GLU A 229 13.79 -3.42 4.12
CA GLU A 229 14.69 -3.96 3.10
C GLU A 229 15.47 -5.14 3.70
N PRO A 230 15.63 -6.26 2.98
CA PRO A 230 16.39 -7.39 3.49
C PRO A 230 17.79 -6.91 3.85
N TYR A 231 18.15 -7.05 5.12
CA TYR A 231 19.43 -6.57 5.63
C TYR A 231 20.57 -7.24 4.85
N ARG A 232 21.38 -6.42 4.17
CA ARG A 232 22.54 -6.90 3.42
C ARG A 232 23.75 -6.91 4.32
N LEU A 233 24.45 -8.04 4.34
CA LEU A 233 25.81 -8.13 4.87
C LEU A 233 26.78 -7.66 3.78
N THR A 234 27.52 -6.59 4.05
CA THR A 234 28.58 -6.09 3.16
C THR A 234 29.92 -6.33 3.81
N ILE A 235 30.86 -6.92 3.06
CA ILE A 235 32.25 -7.12 3.50
C ILE A 235 33.14 -6.31 2.56
N ASP A 236 33.74 -5.25 3.08
CA ASP A 236 34.66 -4.37 2.36
C ASP A 236 36.10 -4.83 2.61
N PHE A 237 36.73 -5.39 1.58
CA PHE A 237 38.12 -5.88 1.66
C PHE A 237 39.14 -4.74 1.78
N PRO A 238 39.12 -3.69 0.92
CA PRO A 238 40.02 -2.54 1.07
C PRO A 238 40.00 -1.88 2.44
N SER A 239 38.81 -1.66 3.02
CA SER A 239 38.69 -0.96 4.30
C SER A 239 38.70 -1.89 5.52
N GLN A 240 38.71 -3.20 5.31
CA GLN A 240 38.67 -4.24 6.35
C GLN A 240 37.43 -4.16 7.25
N LYS A 241 36.28 -3.83 6.66
CA LYS A 241 35.03 -3.56 7.38
C LYS A 241 33.93 -4.55 7.05
N ILE A 242 33.07 -4.79 8.03
CA ILE A 242 31.81 -5.51 7.87
C ILE A 242 30.69 -4.55 8.22
N THR A 243 29.72 -4.43 7.32
CA THR A 243 28.51 -3.64 7.51
C THR A 243 27.31 -4.57 7.54
N TYR A 244 26.48 -4.44 8.58
CA TYR A 244 25.21 -5.13 8.69
C TYR A 244 24.17 -4.18 9.28
N LYS A 245 23.02 -4.06 8.61
CA LYS A 245 22.03 -3.00 8.89
C LYS A 245 22.69 -1.61 8.78
N ASN A 246 22.58 -0.79 9.82
CA ASN A 246 23.17 0.56 9.89
C ASN A 246 24.45 0.59 10.74
N LEU A 247 25.03 -0.57 11.06
CA LEU A 247 26.22 -0.69 11.90
C LEU A 247 27.41 -1.16 11.06
N GLU A 248 28.60 -0.70 11.42
CA GLU A 248 29.86 -1.01 10.77
C GLU A 248 30.90 -1.36 11.82
N ILE A 249 31.68 -2.41 11.57
CA ILE A 249 32.83 -2.79 12.42
C ILE A 249 34.08 -3.08 11.59
N ASP A 250 35.23 -2.77 12.17
CA ASP A 250 36.52 -3.22 11.67
C ASP A 250 36.81 -4.66 12.11
N MET A 251 37.38 -5.46 11.23
CA MET A 251 37.80 -6.83 11.53
C MET A 251 39.22 -7.10 11.03
N MET A 252 40.05 -7.71 11.87
CA MET A 252 41.46 -7.99 11.51
C MET A 252 41.55 -8.87 10.25
N PRO A 253 42.55 -8.67 9.38
CA PRO A 253 42.63 -9.33 8.07
C PRO A 253 42.46 -10.84 8.08
N ALA A 254 43.10 -11.55 9.01
CA ALA A 254 43.00 -13.00 9.12
C ALA A 254 41.57 -13.47 9.46
N ARG A 255 40.89 -12.75 10.35
CA ARG A 255 39.50 -13.02 10.75
C ARG A 255 38.54 -12.70 9.61
N LEU A 256 38.76 -11.56 8.94
CA LEU A 256 37.94 -11.13 7.81
C LEU A 256 38.07 -12.08 6.61
N ALA A 257 39.27 -12.59 6.33
CA ALA A 257 39.49 -13.58 5.28
C ALA A 257 38.73 -14.88 5.53
N LEU A 258 38.80 -15.41 6.76
CA LEU A 258 38.04 -16.60 7.13
C LEU A 258 36.53 -16.34 7.07
N TYR A 259 36.07 -15.22 7.59
CA TYR A 259 34.65 -14.86 7.56
C TYR A 259 34.12 -14.69 6.13
N ALA A 260 34.90 -14.02 5.26
CA ALA A 260 34.58 -13.84 3.85
C ALA A 260 34.47 -15.18 3.11
N LEU A 261 35.32 -16.16 3.43
CA LEU A 261 35.23 -17.50 2.84
C LEU A 261 33.85 -18.14 3.09
N PHE A 262 33.38 -18.12 4.35
CA PHE A 262 32.06 -18.62 4.71
C PHE A 262 30.93 -17.79 4.09
N ALA A 263 31.05 -16.46 4.07
CA ALA A 263 30.06 -15.59 3.46
C ALA A 263 29.93 -15.83 1.95
N MET A 264 31.05 -16.07 1.24
CA MET A 264 31.04 -16.43 -0.18
C MET A 264 30.39 -17.80 -0.41
N GLN A 265 30.74 -18.82 0.37
CA GLN A 265 30.09 -20.13 0.29
C GLN A 265 28.57 -20.02 0.49
N LYS A 266 28.14 -19.15 1.42
CA LYS A 266 26.72 -18.90 1.65
C LYS A 266 26.05 -18.16 0.49
N LYS A 267 26.77 -17.22 -0.13
CA LYS A 267 26.30 -16.44 -1.28
C LYS A 267 26.09 -17.30 -2.52
N ASP A 268 26.89 -18.36 -2.69
CA ASP A 268 26.81 -19.30 -3.81
C ASP A 268 25.71 -20.37 -3.60
N CYS A 269 24.94 -20.31 -2.51
CA CYS A 269 23.86 -21.24 -2.21
C CYS A 269 22.62 -20.97 -3.08
N GLU A 270 22.24 -21.92 -3.94
CA GLU A 270 21.13 -21.76 -4.90
C GLU A 270 19.71 -21.90 -4.30
N LYS A 271 19.59 -22.20 -3.00
CA LYS A 271 18.28 -22.35 -2.35
C LYS A 271 17.60 -20.98 -2.11
N GLU A 272 16.49 -20.73 -2.79
CA GLU A 272 15.62 -19.58 -2.57
C GLU A 272 14.70 -19.75 -1.34
N THR A 273 15.27 -20.02 -0.16
CA THR A 273 14.52 -20.10 1.11
C THR A 273 14.84 -18.91 2.01
N ALA A 274 13.82 -18.26 2.57
CA ALA A 274 13.97 -17.08 3.45
C ALA A 274 14.75 -17.35 4.75
N SER A 275 14.92 -18.61 5.16
CA SER A 275 15.72 -19.02 6.31
C SER A 275 16.30 -20.42 6.12
N CYS A 276 17.54 -20.63 6.57
CA CYS A 276 18.29 -21.87 6.42
C CYS A 276 18.65 -22.55 7.76
N ARG A 277 17.99 -22.18 8.87
CA ARG A 277 18.37 -22.63 10.23
C ARG A 277 18.45 -24.15 10.43
N ASN A 278 17.71 -24.94 9.65
CA ASN A 278 17.74 -26.41 9.71
C ASN A 278 18.38 -27.04 8.45
N CYS A 279 19.23 -26.30 7.75
CA CYS A 279 19.84 -26.70 6.49
C CYS A 279 21.37 -26.69 6.63
N THR A 280 22.02 -27.78 6.27
CA THR A 280 23.49 -27.93 6.34
C THR A 280 24.14 -28.02 4.96
N ASP A 281 23.42 -27.78 3.87
CA ASP A 281 23.93 -27.97 2.50
C ASP A 281 25.15 -27.10 2.16
N CYS A 282 25.23 -25.89 2.70
CA CYS A 282 26.38 -25.00 2.54
C CYS A 282 27.35 -25.06 3.74
N TYR A 283 27.25 -26.09 4.58
CA TYR A 283 28.15 -26.30 5.70
C TYR A 283 29.55 -26.67 5.19
N MET A 284 30.57 -26.03 5.74
CA MET A 284 31.98 -26.38 5.49
C MET A 284 32.55 -27.02 6.75
N ASP A 285 32.96 -28.28 6.62
CA ASP A 285 33.75 -28.94 7.64
C ASP A 285 35.23 -28.53 7.54
N ILE A 286 36.04 -29.03 8.46
CA ILE A 286 37.46 -28.68 8.52
C ILE A 286 38.26 -29.20 7.31
N GLN A 287 37.85 -30.34 6.72
CA GLN A 287 38.51 -30.89 5.53
C GLN A 287 38.27 -29.99 4.33
N THR A 288 37.03 -29.53 4.14
CA THR A 288 36.65 -28.57 3.10
C THR A 288 37.47 -27.28 3.21
N ILE A 289 37.71 -26.81 4.44
CA ILE A 289 38.55 -25.63 4.68
C ILE A 289 40.00 -25.89 4.26
N TYR A 290 40.56 -27.08 4.54
CA TYR A 290 41.89 -27.45 4.09
C TYR A 290 42.01 -27.52 2.56
N GLU A 291 41.00 -28.07 1.89
CA GLU A 291 40.92 -28.07 0.43
C GLU A 291 40.88 -26.64 -0.15
N GLN A 292 40.25 -25.71 0.57
CA GLN A 292 40.16 -24.29 0.20
C GLN A 292 41.30 -23.41 0.76
N GLN A 293 42.37 -24.00 1.32
CA GLN A 293 43.46 -23.25 1.94
C GLN A 293 44.14 -22.25 0.98
N GLY A 294 44.25 -22.60 -0.30
CA GLY A 294 44.76 -21.69 -1.33
C GLY A 294 43.90 -20.43 -1.48
N ARG A 295 42.57 -20.60 -1.56
CA ARG A 295 41.59 -19.50 -1.65
C ARG A 295 41.59 -18.63 -0.39
N LEU A 296 41.68 -19.24 0.78
CA LEU A 296 41.78 -18.51 2.05
C LEU A 296 43.03 -17.63 2.11
N THR A 297 44.17 -18.17 1.64
CA THR A 297 45.44 -17.44 1.58
C THR A 297 45.37 -16.28 0.59
N GLU A 298 44.72 -16.46 -0.55
CA GLU A 298 44.49 -15.40 -1.53
C GLU A 298 43.60 -14.27 -0.99
N LEU A 299 42.48 -14.62 -0.33
CA LEU A 299 41.61 -13.64 0.33
C LEU A 299 42.37 -12.84 1.38
N TYR A 300 43.17 -13.51 2.21
CA TYR A 300 44.00 -12.85 3.22
C TYR A 300 45.01 -11.87 2.61
N ARG A 301 45.71 -12.25 1.53
CA ARG A 301 46.62 -11.35 0.81
C ARG A 301 45.90 -10.14 0.23
N ARG A 302 44.71 -10.35 -0.36
CA ARG A 302 43.90 -9.28 -0.95
C ARG A 302 43.43 -8.26 0.09
N ILE A 303 43.09 -8.72 1.29
CA ILE A 303 42.63 -7.86 2.40
C ILE A 303 43.80 -7.14 3.07
N SER A 304 44.98 -7.78 3.16
CA SER A 304 46.14 -7.22 3.87
C SER A 304 46.89 -6.14 3.08
N GLY A 305 46.65 -6.06 1.77
CA GLY A 305 47.32 -5.11 0.87
C GLY A 305 48.82 -5.37 0.72
N SER A 306 49.49 -4.51 -0.07
CA SER A 306 50.95 -4.53 -0.35
C SER A 306 51.82 -4.15 0.85
N ARG A 307 51.47 -4.57 2.07
CA ARG A 307 52.46 -4.57 3.17
C ARG A 307 53.43 -5.70 2.87
N GLU A 308 54.72 -5.34 2.72
CA GLU A 308 55.79 -6.30 2.51
C GLU A 308 55.65 -7.50 3.45
N PRO A 309 55.91 -8.74 2.99
CA PRO A 309 55.73 -9.94 3.77
C PRO A 309 56.76 -9.95 4.90
N MET A 310 56.42 -9.28 6.00
CA MET A 310 57.10 -9.39 7.27
C MET A 310 56.88 -10.82 7.73
N GLU A 311 57.84 -11.68 7.38
CA GLU A 311 57.94 -13.11 7.67
C GLU A 311 56.56 -13.76 7.90
N MET A 312 55.85 -14.04 6.80
CA MET A 312 54.65 -14.87 6.88
C MET A 312 55.07 -16.21 7.43
N SER A 313 54.83 -16.45 8.71
CA SER A 313 54.94 -17.79 9.27
C SER A 313 54.04 -18.70 8.44
N ASP A 314 54.51 -19.88 8.05
CA ASP A 314 53.69 -20.95 7.46
C ASP A 314 52.58 -21.44 8.41
N SER A 315 52.47 -20.83 9.59
CA SER A 315 51.44 -21.07 10.60
C SER A 315 50.37 -19.96 10.64
N GLY A 316 49.21 -20.27 11.22
CA GLY A 316 48.13 -19.30 11.43
C GLY A 316 47.04 -19.38 10.37
N ILE A 317 46.77 -18.28 9.64
CA ILE A 317 45.72 -18.25 8.61
C ILE A 317 46.18 -18.85 7.27
N CYS A 318 47.48 -18.77 6.97
CA CYS A 318 48.09 -19.33 5.76
C CYS A 318 48.42 -20.82 5.86
N GLY A 319 48.38 -21.37 7.08
CA GLY A 319 48.43 -22.80 7.37
C GLY A 319 47.48 -23.12 8.52
N ILE A 320 46.18 -23.19 8.23
CA ILE A 320 45.15 -23.37 9.25
C ILE A 320 45.19 -24.79 9.83
N ASN A 321 44.97 -24.91 11.13
CA ASN A 321 44.84 -26.19 11.85
C ASN A 321 43.58 -26.14 12.75
N PRO A 322 43.17 -27.25 13.39
CA PRO A 322 41.91 -27.27 14.15
C PRO A 322 41.88 -26.27 15.32
N GLU A 323 43.01 -26.09 16.00
CA GLU A 323 43.13 -25.19 17.14
C GLU A 323 43.00 -23.73 16.70
N ASN A 324 43.75 -23.34 15.67
CA ASN A 324 43.72 -21.99 15.10
C ASN A 324 42.36 -21.68 14.47
N PHE A 325 41.74 -22.63 13.76
CA PHE A 325 40.40 -22.46 13.20
C PHE A 325 39.38 -22.16 14.31
N ASN A 326 39.34 -22.97 15.36
CA ASN A 326 38.42 -22.75 16.48
C ASN A 326 38.71 -21.43 17.21
N SER A 327 39.98 -21.04 17.32
CA SER A 327 40.39 -19.74 17.87
C SER A 327 39.88 -18.57 17.02
N TYR A 328 40.06 -18.61 15.69
CA TYR A 328 39.54 -17.59 14.79
C TYR A 328 38.02 -17.53 14.79
N LYS A 329 37.35 -18.68 14.71
CA LYS A 329 35.88 -18.78 14.78
C LYS A 329 35.33 -18.13 16.05
N SER A 330 35.95 -18.41 17.19
CA SER A 330 35.55 -17.83 18.49
C SER A 330 35.78 -16.31 18.52
N LYS A 331 36.91 -15.83 17.98
CA LYS A 331 37.21 -14.39 17.90
C LYS A 331 36.29 -13.65 16.94
N ILE A 332 35.94 -14.25 15.80
CA ILE A 332 34.96 -13.69 14.84
C ILE A 332 33.60 -13.55 15.53
N LYS A 333 33.13 -14.60 16.22
CA LYS A 333 31.88 -14.55 16.98
C LYS A 333 31.87 -13.41 17.99
N GLU A 334 32.99 -13.21 18.70
CA GLU A 334 33.11 -12.12 19.67
C GLU A 334 33.13 -10.73 19.01
N ASP A 335 33.82 -10.55 17.88
CA ASP A 335 33.79 -9.29 17.12
C ASP A 335 32.36 -8.96 16.65
N LEU A 336 31.65 -9.95 16.08
CA LEU A 336 30.28 -9.80 15.62
C LEU A 336 29.33 -9.48 16.78
N ARG A 337 29.49 -10.16 17.93
CA ARG A 337 28.68 -9.93 19.14
C ARG A 337 28.88 -8.53 19.69
N ARG A 338 30.14 -8.06 19.77
CA ARG A 338 30.48 -6.72 20.26
C ARG A 338 30.04 -5.63 19.28
N GLY A 339 30.12 -5.92 17.99
CA GLY A 339 29.80 -4.98 16.91
C GLY A 339 28.31 -4.79 16.63
N PHE A 340 27.61 -5.89 16.45
CA PHE A 340 26.22 -5.91 16.00
C PHE A 340 25.23 -6.27 17.11
N GLY A 341 25.73 -6.70 18.28
CA GLY A 341 24.91 -7.09 19.42
C GLY A 341 24.44 -8.54 19.37
N LEU A 342 23.85 -8.99 20.49
CA LEU A 342 23.37 -10.37 20.65
C LEU A 342 22.21 -10.72 19.69
N TYR A 343 21.43 -9.73 19.26
CA TYR A 343 20.26 -9.96 18.40
C TYR A 343 20.65 -10.34 16.97
N ALA A 344 21.75 -9.79 16.44
CA ALA A 344 22.19 -10.04 15.06
C ALA A 344 23.07 -11.30 14.95
N LEU A 345 23.62 -11.78 16.07
CA LEU A 345 24.57 -12.89 16.09
C LEU A 345 24.04 -14.18 15.44
N PRO A 346 22.79 -14.61 15.67
CA PRO A 346 22.24 -15.83 15.05
C PRO A 346 22.11 -15.76 13.52
N GLU A 347 22.19 -14.56 12.93
CA GLU A 347 22.11 -14.35 11.49
C GLU A 347 23.50 -14.22 10.84
N LEU A 348 24.52 -13.91 11.64
CA LEU A 348 25.86 -13.57 11.15
C LEU A 348 26.95 -14.57 11.54
N GLU A 349 26.76 -15.35 12.60
CA GLU A 349 27.82 -16.20 13.13
C GLU A 349 28.11 -17.41 12.24
N ILE A 350 29.37 -17.87 12.29
CA ILE A 350 29.71 -19.20 11.76
C ILE A 350 29.24 -20.21 12.80
N GLU A 351 28.12 -20.89 12.54
CA GLU A 351 27.58 -21.89 13.47
C GLU A 351 28.29 -23.25 13.32
N SER A 352 28.24 -24.11 14.33
CA SER A 352 28.66 -25.51 14.21
C SER A 352 27.43 -26.39 14.02
N ALA A 353 27.45 -27.30 13.06
CA ALA A 353 26.39 -28.31 12.89
C ALA A 353 26.89 -29.69 13.37
N GLY A 354 26.02 -30.45 14.06
CA GLY A 354 26.31 -31.80 14.57
C GLY A 354 26.19 -31.94 16.09
N LYS A 355 26.01 -33.19 16.58
CA LYS A 355 26.06 -33.50 18.01
C LYS A 355 27.53 -33.51 18.46
N ARG A 356 27.83 -32.85 19.59
CA ARG A 356 29.10 -33.10 20.29
C ARG A 356 29.14 -34.59 20.68
N PRO A 357 30.27 -35.29 20.49
CA PRO A 357 30.46 -36.64 21.00
C PRO A 357 30.15 -36.76 22.49
#